data_AF-A0A1V5B7M0-F1
#
_entry.id   AF-A0A1V5B7M0-F1
#
_cell.length_a   1.000
_cell.length_b   1.000
_cell.length_c   1.000
_cell.angle_alpha   90.00
_cell.angle_beta   90.00
_cell.angle_gamma   90.00
#
_symmetry.space_group_name_H-M   'P 1'
#
loop_
_entity.id
_entity.type
_entity.pdbx_description
1 polymer ?
#
loop_
_entity_poly.entity_id
_entity_poly.type
_entity_poly.pdbx_seq_one_letter_code
_entity_poly.pdbx_strand_id
1 'polypeptide(L)'
;MYVGRIVIVGRSRGRSFVAYRVSSRSFPNRRAEVRGQSILVSPLDSADLARNPYIAYNCIRAAGDFAVVSNGTHTDMIFERIQDGQQPLDAMVLSLAAYGYERDELDTPRIAGVVRADHAWLGIARKDELRVKQFDLLEDRSLLVATYEKTDFEAIALGAESAGQAAKAAFDLPLERPVCAAAAFAEPANVVGSGFELDVFNPR
;
A
#
# COMPACT_ATOMS: atom_id res chain seq x y z
N MET A 1 -12.57 12.24 10.22
CA MET A 1 -11.24 11.97 10.84
C MET A 1 -10.18 11.89 9.74
N TYR A 2 -9.02 12.51 9.96
CA TYR A 2 -7.87 12.43 9.05
C TYR A 2 -6.86 11.40 9.58
N VAL A 3 -6.47 10.45 8.74
CA VAL A 3 -5.55 9.35 9.12
C VAL A 3 -4.25 9.33 8.28
N GLY A 4 -4.10 10.29 7.36
CA GLY A 4 -2.99 10.32 6.43
C GLY A 4 -3.07 9.20 5.38
N ARG A 5 -1.94 8.53 5.13
CA ARG A 5 -1.82 7.50 4.09
C ARG A 5 -2.33 6.18 4.64
N ILE A 6 -2.92 5.37 3.77
CA ILE A 6 -3.66 4.16 4.16
C ILE A 6 -3.18 3.00 3.31
N VAL A 7 -2.80 1.91 3.96
CA VAL A 7 -2.49 0.62 3.36
C VAL A 7 -3.61 -0.36 3.72
N ILE A 8 -4.11 -1.07 2.73
CA ILE A 8 -5.15 -2.09 2.87
C ILE A 8 -4.65 -3.38 2.22
N VAL A 9 -4.85 -4.49 2.91
CA VAL A 9 -4.66 -5.85 2.40
C VAL A 9 -5.97 -6.60 2.56
N GLY A 10 -6.35 -7.42 1.60
CA GLY A 10 -7.63 -8.13 1.68
C GLY A 10 -7.75 -9.28 0.71
N ARG A 11 -8.88 -9.98 0.82
CA ARG A 11 -9.27 -11.04 -0.09
C ARG A 11 -10.73 -10.89 -0.47
N SER A 12 -11.01 -11.02 -1.76
CA SER A 12 -12.34 -10.91 -2.34
C SER A 12 -12.41 -11.77 -3.60
N ARG A 13 -13.53 -12.45 -3.82
CA ARG A 13 -13.72 -13.37 -4.95
C ARG A 13 -12.61 -14.45 -5.02
N GLY A 14 -12.17 -14.96 -3.88
CA GLY A 14 -11.12 -15.98 -3.78
C GLY A 14 -9.71 -15.48 -4.12
N ARG A 15 -9.51 -14.17 -4.25
CA ARG A 15 -8.27 -13.56 -4.76
C ARG A 15 -7.80 -12.47 -3.80
N SER A 16 -6.50 -12.45 -3.52
CA SER A 16 -5.90 -11.43 -2.67
C SER A 16 -5.75 -10.10 -3.42
N PHE A 17 -5.84 -9.00 -2.69
CA PHE A 17 -5.58 -7.67 -3.23
C PHE A 17 -4.89 -6.78 -2.20
N VAL A 18 -4.24 -5.74 -2.71
CA VAL A 18 -3.77 -4.61 -1.94
C VAL A 18 -4.41 -3.34 -2.46
N ALA A 19 -4.70 -2.40 -1.57
CA ALA A 19 -5.11 -1.07 -1.94
C ALA A 19 -4.36 -0.02 -1.13
N TYR A 20 -4.17 1.14 -1.75
CA TYR A 20 -3.45 2.26 -1.19
C TYR A 20 -4.25 3.54 -1.41
N ARG A 21 -4.31 4.38 -0.39
CA ARG A 21 -4.88 5.72 -0.51
C ARG A 21 -3.92 6.77 0.03
N VAL A 22 -3.69 7.78 -0.79
CA VAL A 22 -3.04 9.01 -0.35
C VAL A 22 -4.12 9.93 0.23
N SER A 23 -3.98 10.28 1.50
CA SER A 23 -4.67 11.44 2.08
C SER A 23 -3.65 12.48 2.51
N SER A 24 -3.91 13.75 2.21
CA SER A 24 -2.92 14.82 2.40
C SER A 24 -3.57 16.17 2.67
N ARG A 25 -2.98 16.93 3.60
CA ARG A 25 -3.31 18.34 3.82
C ARG A 25 -2.35 19.26 3.07
N SER A 26 -1.05 19.01 3.22
CA SER A 26 0.02 19.92 2.74
C SER A 26 0.43 19.72 1.29
N PHE A 27 0.21 18.51 0.75
CA PHE A 27 0.58 18.15 -0.63
C PHE A 27 -0.57 17.42 -1.32
N PRO A 28 -1.67 18.12 -1.67
CA PRO A 28 -2.83 17.53 -2.35
C PRO A 28 -2.61 17.34 -3.86
N ASN A 29 -1.64 18.03 -4.46
CA ASN A 29 -1.40 17.99 -5.91
C ASN A 29 -0.57 16.77 -6.31
N ARG A 30 -1.09 15.57 -6.05
CA ARG A 30 -0.45 14.29 -6.40
C ARG A 30 -1.39 13.39 -7.17
N ARG A 31 -0.82 12.51 -7.98
CA ARG A 31 -1.55 11.47 -8.71
C ARG A 31 -0.85 10.13 -8.59
N ALA A 32 -1.61 9.06 -8.79
CA ALA A 32 -1.10 7.72 -8.97
C ALA A 32 -1.07 7.37 -10.47
N GLU A 33 -0.02 6.71 -10.94
CA GLU A 33 0.17 6.30 -12.33
C GLU A 33 0.67 4.85 -12.38
N VAL A 34 0.01 4.00 -13.19
CA VAL A 34 0.47 2.64 -13.46
C VAL A 34 1.70 2.69 -14.38
N ARG A 35 2.78 2.02 -13.99
CA ARG A 35 4.03 1.90 -14.74
C ARG A 35 4.49 0.45 -14.75
N GLY A 36 4.09 -0.29 -15.77
CA GLY A 36 4.37 -1.72 -15.87
C GLY A 36 3.76 -2.48 -14.69
N GLN A 37 4.62 -3.10 -13.87
CA GLN A 37 4.23 -3.87 -12.68
C GLN A 37 4.34 -3.06 -11.38
N SER A 38 4.25 -1.73 -11.48
CA SER A 38 4.32 -0.80 -10.36
C SER A 38 3.29 0.31 -10.49
N ILE A 39 2.94 0.94 -9.38
CA ILE A 39 2.17 2.18 -9.35
C ILE A 39 3.00 3.25 -8.66
N LEU A 40 3.30 4.33 -9.39
CA LEU A 40 4.03 5.48 -8.90
C LEU A 40 3.04 6.52 -8.36
N VAL A 41 3.24 6.97 -7.13
CA VAL A 41 2.66 8.22 -6.64
C VAL A 41 3.68 9.33 -6.89
N SER A 42 3.25 10.43 -7.51
CA SER A 42 4.11 11.59 -7.75
C SER A 42 3.31 12.90 -7.70
N PRO A 43 3.96 14.03 -7.41
CA PRO A 43 3.32 15.34 -7.56
C PRO A 43 3.02 15.65 -9.02
N LEU A 44 2.06 16.55 -9.24
CA LEU A 44 1.75 17.11 -10.56
C LEU A 44 2.82 18.13 -11.00
N ASP A 45 3.42 18.83 -10.04
CA ASP A 45 4.53 19.75 -10.23
C ASP A 45 5.80 19.18 -9.61
N SER A 46 6.87 19.06 -10.40
CA SER A 46 8.16 18.55 -9.92
C SER A 46 8.83 19.47 -8.89
N ALA A 47 8.46 20.75 -8.84
CA ALA A 47 8.98 21.69 -7.84
C ALA A 47 8.63 21.29 -6.40
N ASP A 48 7.52 20.57 -6.19
CA ASP A 48 7.15 20.10 -4.85
C ASP A 48 8.13 19.05 -4.30
N LEU A 49 8.88 18.34 -5.16
CA LEU A 49 9.91 17.38 -4.73
C LEU A 49 11.05 18.04 -3.97
N ALA A 50 11.40 19.27 -4.32
CA ALA A 50 12.41 20.05 -3.60
C ALA A 50 11.96 20.42 -2.17
N ARG A 51 10.63 20.46 -1.94
CA ARG A 51 10.04 20.84 -0.64
C ARG A 51 9.88 19.64 0.29
N ASN A 52 9.60 18.45 -0.26
CA ASN A 52 9.48 17.23 0.54
C ASN A 52 9.87 15.98 -0.27
N PRO A 53 10.92 15.24 0.13
CA PRO A 53 11.37 14.05 -0.61
C PRO A 53 10.44 12.84 -0.46
N TYR A 54 9.49 12.86 0.48
CA TYR A 54 8.58 11.73 0.78
C TYR A 54 7.29 11.76 -0.05
N ILE A 55 7.20 12.56 -1.12
CA ILE A 55 5.95 12.74 -1.88
C ILE A 55 5.95 12.02 -3.24
N ALA A 56 7.06 11.40 -3.64
CA ALA A 56 7.15 10.54 -4.82
C ALA A 56 7.81 9.20 -4.50
N TYR A 57 7.13 8.10 -4.84
CA TYR A 57 7.55 6.72 -4.55
C TYR A 57 6.64 5.73 -5.26
N ASN A 58 7.14 4.53 -5.51
CA ASN A 58 6.28 3.40 -5.88
C ASN A 58 5.42 3.04 -4.67
N CYS A 59 4.10 3.24 -4.75
CA CYS A 59 3.20 2.86 -3.67
C CYS A 59 2.82 1.39 -3.74
N ILE A 60 2.83 0.80 -4.93
CA ILE A 60 2.53 -0.62 -5.16
C ILE A 60 3.54 -1.20 -6.15
N ARG A 61 4.03 -2.41 -5.88
CA ARG A 61 4.75 -3.26 -6.83
C ARG A 61 4.21 -4.68 -6.76
N ALA A 62 4.08 -5.34 -7.89
CA ALA A 62 3.62 -6.73 -7.96
C ALA A 62 4.49 -7.57 -8.87
N ALA A 63 4.63 -8.85 -8.58
CA ALA A 63 5.27 -9.81 -9.47
C ALA A 63 4.88 -11.23 -9.11
N GLY A 64 4.57 -12.03 -10.14
CA GLY A 64 4.15 -13.42 -9.96
C GLY A 64 3.04 -13.53 -8.94
N ASP A 65 3.32 -14.20 -7.82
CA ASP A 65 2.33 -14.57 -6.81
C ASP A 65 2.15 -13.55 -5.67
N PHE A 66 2.84 -12.40 -5.68
CA PHE A 66 2.77 -11.43 -4.59
C PHE A 66 2.63 -9.97 -5.06
N ALA A 67 2.05 -9.15 -4.18
CA ALA A 67 2.02 -7.70 -4.30
C ALA A 67 2.43 -7.03 -2.99
N VAL A 68 3.18 -5.95 -3.10
CA VAL A 68 3.67 -5.10 -2.02
C VAL A 68 3.02 -3.74 -2.15
N VAL A 69 2.59 -3.17 -1.02
CA VAL A 69 2.02 -1.83 -0.92
C VAL A 69 2.67 -1.08 0.24
N SER A 70 3.01 0.19 0.08
CA SER A 70 3.54 1.01 1.19
C SER A 70 3.36 2.52 0.97
N ASN A 71 3.60 3.31 2.01
CA ASN A 71 3.55 4.78 1.92
C ASN A 71 4.87 5.46 1.55
N GLY A 72 5.88 4.74 1.05
CA GLY A 72 7.16 5.35 0.70
C GLY A 72 8.09 4.47 -0.14
N THR A 73 9.34 4.91 -0.29
CA THR A 73 10.37 4.23 -1.11
C THR A 73 10.73 2.82 -0.62
N HIS A 74 10.47 2.51 0.64
CA HIS A 74 10.61 1.16 1.19
C HIS A 74 9.76 0.08 0.50
N THR A 75 8.76 0.44 -0.33
CA THR A 75 8.08 -0.52 -1.24
C THR A 75 9.10 -1.28 -2.09
N ASP A 76 10.09 -0.57 -2.65
CA ASP A 76 11.07 -1.14 -3.57
C ASP A 76 11.96 -2.16 -2.86
N MET A 77 12.47 -1.82 -1.68
CA MET A 77 13.30 -2.72 -0.87
C MET A 77 12.52 -3.97 -0.44
N ILE A 78 11.27 -3.83 0.03
CA ILE A 78 10.45 -4.98 0.42
C ILE A 78 10.23 -5.89 -0.79
N PHE A 79 9.87 -5.30 -1.93
CA PHE A 79 9.62 -6.05 -3.16
C PHE A 79 10.86 -6.81 -3.65
N GLU A 80 12.00 -6.13 -3.76
CA GLU A 80 13.25 -6.72 -4.28
C GLU A 80 13.73 -7.87 -3.39
N ARG A 81 13.62 -7.72 -2.07
CA ARG A 81 13.96 -8.78 -1.11
C ARG A 81 13.08 -10.02 -1.29
N ILE A 82 11.78 -9.84 -1.48
CA ILE A 82 10.86 -10.97 -1.70
C ILE A 82 11.12 -11.60 -3.08
N GLN A 83 11.43 -10.80 -4.09
CA GLN A 83 11.79 -11.27 -5.42
C GLN A 83 13.08 -12.11 -5.40
N ASP A 84 14.05 -11.74 -4.55
CA ASP A 84 15.27 -12.49 -4.30
C ASP A 84 15.07 -13.75 -3.42
N GLY A 85 13.82 -14.08 -3.06
CA GLY A 85 13.45 -15.31 -2.36
C GLY A 85 13.32 -15.18 -0.84
N GLN A 86 13.41 -13.96 -0.29
CA GLN A 86 13.19 -13.75 1.14
C GLN A 86 11.70 -13.89 1.51
N GLN A 87 11.41 -14.42 2.70
CA GLN A 87 10.03 -14.50 3.19
C GLN A 87 9.46 -13.09 3.42
N PRO A 88 8.16 -12.86 3.14
CA PRO A 88 7.54 -11.54 3.29
C PRO A 88 7.73 -10.92 4.67
N LEU A 89 7.60 -11.72 5.74
CA LEU A 89 7.79 -11.26 7.12
C LEU A 89 9.19 -10.68 7.32
N ASP A 90 10.22 -11.42 6.93
CA ASP A 90 11.61 -11.01 7.12
C ASP A 90 11.98 -9.80 6.24
N ALA A 91 11.47 -9.78 5.00
CA ALA A 91 11.68 -8.66 4.08
C ALA A 91 11.07 -7.36 4.64
N MET A 92 9.88 -7.44 5.21
CA MET A 92 9.23 -6.30 5.86
C MET A 92 9.95 -5.87 7.13
N VAL A 93 10.32 -6.80 8.02
CA VAL A 93 11.07 -6.49 9.26
C VAL A 93 12.37 -5.78 8.93
N LEU A 94 13.16 -6.34 8.00
CA LEU A 94 14.44 -5.75 7.60
C LEU A 94 14.27 -4.37 6.99
N SER A 95 13.32 -4.21 6.06
CA SER A 95 13.13 -2.93 5.36
C SER A 95 12.60 -1.85 6.29
N LEU A 96 11.62 -2.17 7.13
CA LEU A 96 11.05 -1.21 8.08
C LEU A 96 12.05 -0.82 9.18
N ALA A 97 12.88 -1.77 9.66
CA ALA A 97 13.96 -1.45 10.59
C ALA A 97 15.04 -0.57 9.95
N ALA A 98 15.43 -0.85 8.69
CA ALA A 98 16.45 -0.09 7.98
C ALA A 98 16.02 1.35 7.68
N TYR A 99 14.76 1.54 7.29
CA TYR A 99 14.21 2.85 6.94
C TYR A 99 13.73 3.65 8.16
N GLY A 100 13.24 2.98 9.21
CA GLY A 100 12.57 3.62 10.34
C GLY A 100 11.34 4.44 9.90
N TYR A 101 10.97 5.44 10.69
CA TYR A 101 9.94 6.41 10.36
C TYR A 101 10.48 7.54 9.44
N GLU A 102 9.61 8.33 8.83
CA GLU A 102 9.98 9.51 8.04
C GLU A 102 10.41 10.66 8.96
N ARG A 103 11.60 11.23 8.74
CA ARG A 103 12.13 12.35 9.55
C ARG A 103 11.56 13.68 9.09
N ASP A 104 10.23 13.80 9.12
CA ASP A 104 9.48 15.02 8.88
C ASP A 104 9.01 15.66 10.20
N GLU A 105 8.24 16.75 10.12
CA GLU A 105 7.75 17.48 11.31
C GLU A 105 6.80 16.65 12.20
N LEU A 106 6.25 15.54 11.70
CA LEU A 106 5.27 14.71 12.39
C LEU A 106 5.83 13.33 12.78
N ASP A 107 7.13 13.10 12.57
CA ASP A 107 7.77 11.79 12.73
C ASP A 107 6.95 10.69 12.02
N THR A 108 6.49 10.94 10.78
CA THR A 108 5.45 10.14 10.14
C THR A 108 5.83 8.64 10.03
N PRO A 109 4.98 7.71 10.49
CA PRO A 109 5.25 6.29 10.37
C PRO A 109 5.41 5.79 8.93
N ARG A 110 6.25 4.76 8.76
CA ARG A 110 6.25 3.94 7.55
C ARG A 110 5.34 2.74 7.73
N ILE A 111 4.39 2.57 6.83
CA ILE A 111 3.42 1.48 6.80
C ILE A 111 3.57 0.70 5.52
N ALA A 112 3.48 -0.62 5.62
CA ALA A 112 3.59 -1.52 4.48
C ALA A 112 2.64 -2.70 4.62
N GLY A 113 2.29 -3.28 3.49
CA GLY A 113 1.49 -4.48 3.36
C GLY A 113 2.04 -5.36 2.26
N VAL A 114 1.94 -6.68 2.43
CA VAL A 114 2.23 -7.67 1.40
C VAL A 114 1.07 -8.66 1.36
N VAL A 115 0.69 -9.10 0.17
CA VAL A 115 -0.18 -10.26 -0.01
C VAL A 115 0.50 -11.29 -0.88
N ARG A 116 0.28 -12.57 -0.57
CA ARG A 116 0.67 -13.72 -1.37
C ARG A 116 -0.33 -14.84 -1.11
N ALA A 117 -0.98 -15.33 -2.17
CA ALA A 117 -2.04 -16.33 -2.09
C ALA A 117 -3.16 -15.96 -1.08
N ASP A 118 -3.29 -16.70 0.02
CA ASP A 118 -4.25 -16.52 1.11
C ASP A 118 -3.63 -15.93 2.37
N HIS A 119 -2.44 -15.34 2.27
CA HIS A 119 -1.74 -14.71 3.38
C HIS A 119 -1.53 -13.23 3.14
N ALA A 120 -1.57 -12.46 4.23
CA ALA A 120 -1.19 -11.06 4.26
C ALA A 120 -0.20 -10.78 5.38
N TRP A 121 0.64 -9.78 5.16
CA TRP A 121 1.51 -9.21 6.17
C TRP A 121 1.25 -7.72 6.24
N LEU A 122 1.12 -7.18 7.44
CA LEU A 122 1.08 -5.75 7.68
C LEU A 122 2.23 -5.35 8.59
N GLY A 123 2.80 -4.18 8.32
CA GLY A 123 3.91 -3.63 9.07
C GLY A 123 3.79 -2.14 9.28
N ILE A 124 4.28 -1.67 10.42
CA ILE A 124 4.39 -0.26 10.79
C ILE A 124 5.70 -0.01 11.54
N ALA A 125 6.43 1.02 11.15
CA ALA A 125 7.58 1.58 11.85
C ALA A 125 7.27 3.01 12.26
N ARG A 126 7.19 3.23 13.57
CA ARG A 126 7.05 4.53 14.23
C ARG A 126 8.41 4.92 14.81
N LYS A 127 8.46 6.07 15.49
CA LYS A 127 9.66 6.57 16.16
C LYS A 127 10.20 5.63 17.25
N ASP A 128 9.28 4.96 17.94
CA ASP A 128 9.50 4.19 19.15
C ASP A 128 8.99 2.74 19.06
N GLU A 129 8.40 2.36 17.92
CA GLU A 129 7.79 1.05 17.72
C GLU A 129 8.09 0.52 16.32
N LEU A 130 8.39 -0.78 16.25
CA LEU A 130 8.40 -1.55 15.01
C LEU A 130 7.51 -2.78 15.20
N ARG A 131 6.53 -2.96 14.34
CA ARG A 131 5.61 -4.10 14.38
C ARG A 131 5.34 -4.64 12.99
N VAL A 132 5.50 -5.94 12.82
CA VAL A 132 5.11 -6.67 11.60
C VAL A 132 4.36 -7.92 12.01
N LYS A 133 3.25 -8.22 11.35
CA LYS A 133 2.40 -9.37 11.67
C LYS A 133 1.87 -10.03 10.40
N GLN A 134 1.86 -11.37 10.41
CA GLN A 134 1.20 -12.19 9.41
C GLN A 134 -0.26 -12.46 9.80
N PHE A 135 -1.12 -12.57 8.78
CA PHE A 135 -2.53 -12.85 8.89
C PHE A 135 -2.95 -13.84 7.80
N ASP A 136 -3.86 -14.73 8.16
CA ASP A 136 -4.60 -15.52 7.17
C ASP A 136 -5.72 -14.64 6.59
N LEU A 137 -5.76 -14.53 5.26
CA LEU A 137 -6.79 -13.78 4.56
C LEU A 137 -8.02 -14.65 4.34
N LEU A 138 -9.00 -14.51 5.23
CA LEU A 138 -10.32 -15.08 5.04
C LEU A 138 -11.07 -14.34 3.91
N GLU A 139 -11.97 -15.07 3.25
CA GLU A 139 -12.83 -14.50 2.20
C GLU A 139 -13.63 -13.29 2.71
N ASP A 140 -13.74 -12.26 1.88
CA ASP A 140 -14.44 -11.00 2.17
C ASP A 140 -13.94 -10.27 3.44
N ARG A 141 -12.69 -10.52 3.84
CA ARG A 141 -12.02 -9.80 4.92
C ARG A 141 -10.89 -8.94 4.36
N SER A 142 -10.80 -7.74 4.93
CA SER A 142 -9.70 -6.82 4.69
C SER A 142 -9.18 -6.27 6.02
N LEU A 143 -7.89 -5.93 6.03
CA LEU A 143 -7.21 -5.26 7.12
C LEU A 143 -6.65 -3.94 6.62
N LEU A 144 -6.61 -2.95 7.50
CA LEU A 144 -6.16 -1.59 7.24
C LEU A 144 -5.11 -1.20 8.27
N VAL A 145 -4.13 -0.42 7.82
CA VAL A 145 -3.25 0.37 8.68
C VAL A 145 -3.05 1.74 8.04
N ALA A 146 -3.01 2.78 8.86
CA ALA A 146 -2.78 4.16 8.44
C ALA A 146 -1.62 4.80 9.18
N THR A 147 -1.12 5.92 8.64
CA THR A 147 0.01 6.65 9.24
C THR A 147 -0.38 7.36 10.54
N TYR A 148 -1.64 7.80 10.68
CA TYR A 148 -2.13 8.55 11.85
C TYR A 148 -3.47 7.99 12.33
N GLU A 149 -3.75 8.11 13.64
CA GLU A 149 -4.95 7.64 14.34
C GLU A 149 -5.19 6.12 14.25
N LYS A 150 -5.41 5.58 13.04
CA LYS A 150 -5.62 4.17 12.74
C LYS A 150 -4.31 3.42 12.53
N THR A 151 -3.45 3.48 13.54
CA THR A 151 -2.08 2.96 13.48
C THR A 151 -1.96 1.50 13.95
N ASP A 152 -3.08 0.91 14.34
CA ASP A 152 -3.25 -0.53 14.55
C ASP A 152 -3.68 -1.27 13.28
N PHE A 153 -3.58 -2.60 13.31
CA PHE A 153 -4.03 -3.47 12.22
C PHE A 153 -5.52 -3.74 12.40
N GLU A 154 -6.35 -2.90 11.79
CA GLU A 154 -7.80 -2.89 11.99
C GLU A 154 -8.54 -3.64 10.87
N ALA A 155 -9.59 -4.37 11.22
CA ALA A 155 -10.48 -4.99 10.23
C ALA A 155 -11.33 -3.93 9.54
N ILE A 156 -11.51 -4.08 8.22
CA ILE A 156 -12.39 -3.24 7.41
C ILE A 156 -13.19 -4.07 6.42
N ALA A 157 -14.44 -3.67 6.17
CA ALA A 157 -15.25 -4.22 5.11
C ALA A 157 -14.96 -3.48 3.80
N LEU A 158 -14.11 -4.07 2.97
CA LEU A 158 -13.82 -3.59 1.63
C LEU A 158 -13.79 -4.79 0.69
N GLY A 159 -14.78 -4.85 -0.20
CA GLY A 159 -14.89 -5.85 -1.26
C GLY A 159 -14.60 -5.22 -2.61
N ALA A 160 -14.03 -6.00 -3.53
CA ALA A 160 -13.72 -5.57 -4.87
C ALA A 160 -13.63 -6.78 -5.82
N GLU A 161 -13.92 -6.56 -7.10
CA GLU A 161 -13.84 -7.61 -8.12
C GLU A 161 -12.67 -7.40 -9.10
N SER A 162 -12.09 -6.20 -9.08
CA SER A 162 -10.96 -5.77 -9.91
C SER A 162 -10.09 -4.76 -9.16
N ALA A 163 -8.89 -4.49 -9.70
CA ALA A 163 -8.01 -3.46 -9.18
C ALA A 163 -8.69 -2.07 -9.19
N GLY A 164 -9.38 -1.70 -10.26
CA GLY A 164 -10.06 -0.40 -10.36
C GLY A 164 -11.14 -0.20 -9.29
N GLN A 165 -11.93 -1.25 -9.01
CA GLN A 165 -12.93 -1.21 -7.94
C GLN A 165 -12.27 -1.11 -6.55
N ALA A 166 -11.18 -1.83 -6.31
CA ALA A 166 -10.45 -1.76 -5.05
C ALA A 166 -9.84 -0.36 -4.83
N ALA A 167 -9.25 0.24 -5.86
CA ALA A 167 -8.73 1.60 -5.80
C ALA A 167 -9.84 2.61 -5.52
N LYS A 168 -10.99 2.50 -6.21
CA LYS A 168 -12.15 3.37 -5.98
C LYS A 168 -12.71 3.21 -4.56
N ALA A 169 -12.87 2.00 -4.07
CA ALA A 169 -13.36 1.72 -2.73
C ALA A 169 -12.42 2.28 -1.65
N ALA A 170 -11.10 2.16 -1.83
CA ALA A 170 -10.13 2.78 -0.94
C ALA A 170 -10.21 4.31 -0.96
N PHE A 171 -10.42 4.92 -2.14
CA PHE A 171 -10.64 6.36 -2.27
C PHE A 171 -11.90 6.82 -1.51
N ASP A 172 -13.00 6.09 -1.64
CA ASP A 172 -14.32 6.45 -1.10
C ASP A 172 -14.50 6.14 0.39
N LEU A 173 -13.49 5.60 1.06
CA LEU A 173 -13.53 5.43 2.52
C LEU A 173 -13.92 6.74 3.21
N PRO A 174 -14.77 6.71 4.26
CA PRO A 174 -15.31 7.88 4.95
C PRO A 174 -14.25 8.53 5.87
N LEU A 175 -13.11 8.86 5.30
CA LEU A 175 -11.93 9.45 5.90
C LEU A 175 -11.61 10.75 5.15
N GLU A 176 -11.00 11.70 5.83
CA GLU A 176 -10.82 13.04 5.28
C GLU A 176 -9.70 13.14 4.23
N ARG A 177 -9.77 14.19 3.40
CA ARG A 177 -8.71 14.64 2.48
C ARG A 177 -8.20 13.58 1.49
N PRO A 178 -9.07 12.82 0.78
CA PRO A 178 -8.62 11.92 -0.27
C PRO A 178 -7.91 12.70 -1.38
N VAL A 179 -6.80 12.17 -1.90
CA VAL A 179 -6.05 12.75 -3.02
C VAL A 179 -6.11 11.84 -4.23
N CYS A 180 -5.62 10.61 -4.09
CA CYS A 180 -5.70 9.55 -5.09
C CYS A 180 -5.66 8.19 -4.40
N ALA A 181 -5.99 7.14 -5.15
CA ALA A 181 -5.89 5.76 -4.69
C ALA A 181 -5.35 4.85 -5.78
N ALA A 182 -4.87 3.69 -5.37
CA ALA A 182 -4.24 2.68 -6.21
C ALA A 182 -4.56 1.30 -5.65
N ALA A 183 -4.55 0.28 -6.51
CA ALA A 183 -4.70 -1.10 -6.05
C ALA A 183 -4.01 -2.07 -7.00
N ALA A 184 -3.66 -3.23 -6.44
CA ALA A 184 -3.31 -4.41 -7.21
C ALA A 184 -4.20 -5.57 -6.78
N PHE A 185 -4.75 -6.30 -7.75
CA PHE A 185 -5.70 -7.37 -7.53
C PHE A 185 -5.21 -8.64 -8.21
N ALA A 186 -5.13 -9.76 -7.49
CA ALA A 186 -4.59 -10.99 -8.05
C ALA A 186 -5.46 -11.48 -9.23
N GLU A 187 -4.81 -11.86 -10.32
CA GLU A 187 -5.49 -12.48 -11.45
C GLU A 187 -5.95 -13.90 -11.10
N PRO A 188 -7.02 -14.41 -11.74
CA PRO A 188 -7.43 -15.80 -11.55
C PRO A 188 -6.28 -16.77 -11.87
N ALA A 189 -6.12 -17.82 -11.06
CA ALA A 189 -5.06 -18.83 -11.20
C ALA A 189 -5.03 -19.54 -12.58
N ASN A 190 -6.09 -19.40 -13.36
CA ASN A 190 -6.26 -20.04 -14.67
C ASN A 190 -5.62 -19.21 -15.82
N VAL A 191 -5.11 -18.01 -15.52
CA VAL A 191 -4.41 -17.16 -16.48
C VAL A 191 -2.93 -17.57 -16.50
N VAL A 192 -2.44 -17.97 -17.67
CA VAL A 192 -1.01 -18.34 -17.86
C VAL A 192 -0.14 -17.12 -17.52
N GLY A 193 0.73 -17.28 -16.52
CA GLY A 193 1.55 -16.17 -16.00
C GLY A 193 0.89 -15.38 -14.87
N SER A 194 0.04 -16.01 -14.05
CA SER A 194 -0.72 -15.42 -12.93
C SER A 194 0.06 -14.32 -12.22
N GLY A 195 -0.44 -13.10 -12.36
CA GLY A 195 0.13 -11.88 -11.81
C GLY A 195 -0.93 -11.07 -11.07
N PHE A 196 -0.76 -9.75 -11.06
CA PHE A 196 -1.75 -8.83 -10.52
C PHE A 196 -2.20 -7.87 -11.61
N GLU A 197 -3.50 -7.61 -11.65
CA GLU A 197 -4.08 -6.44 -12.30
C GLU A 197 -3.72 -5.21 -11.46
N LEU A 198 -3.25 -4.13 -12.08
CA LEU A 198 -2.92 -2.87 -11.40
C LEU A 198 -3.80 -1.76 -11.96
N ASP A 199 -4.41 -0.97 -11.08
CA ASP A 199 -5.24 0.16 -11.50
C ASP A 199 -5.20 1.30 -10.46
N VAL A 200 -5.60 2.49 -10.88
CA VAL A 200 -5.56 3.71 -10.10
C VAL A 200 -6.89 4.46 -10.16
N PHE A 201 -7.18 5.20 -9.10
CA PHE A 201 -8.25 6.19 -9.09
C PHE A 201 -7.68 7.56 -8.77
N ASN A 202 -7.73 8.46 -9.75
CA ASN A 202 -7.44 9.88 -9.58
C ASN A 202 -8.76 10.66 -9.77
N PRO A 203 -9.19 11.51 -8.82
CA PRO A 203 -10.35 12.36 -9.00
C PRO A 203 -10.11 13.34 -10.16
N ARG A 204 -11.20 13.70 -10.85
CA ARG A 204 -11.17 14.68 -11.94
C ARG A 204 -10.93 16.10 -11.43
#